data_AF-A0A1B0CFD6-F1
#
_entry.id   AF-A0A1B0CFD6-F1
#
_cell.length_a   1.000
_cell.length_b   1.000
_cell.length_c   1.000
_cell.angle_alpha   90.00
_cell.angle_beta   90.00
_cell.angle_gamma   90.00
#
_symmetry.space_group_name_H-M   'P 1'
#
loop_
_entity.id
_entity.type
_entity.pdbx_description
1 polymer ?
#
loop_
_entity_poly.entity_id
_entity_poly.type
_entity_poly.pdbx_seq_one_letter_code
_entity_poly.pdbx_strand_id
1 'polypeptide(L)'
;MKIQMFVSSQLQLQEILQNLQFDLNYKIEPFSERMQREFLREYWKDYLCKKVSNNEIREADIDRLHVNLYTKKFFKMCQKSMLTDTILSVPLMLNILADIYAEECVKFCIKSGREVKEFLEIDILNVYEKIFKDNCKKYSKKIFINVDDPVIVQAEERKIEKWRQIYMAIAAKKLLKLLYSEENLTDTEGTEIYERGFITGQTVGEYSFIYDTMEEFFAADWFTRKIFPNNGSINIDLLEYLLKENGPQKEAKSKNKKTMDRRNTNWTFPKAFEALPTGSSLKD
;
A
#
# COMPACT_ATOMS: atom_id res chain seq x y z
N MET A 1 43.29 -19.27 -1.31
CA MET A 1 41.90 -19.31 -1.82
C MET A 1 41.28 -17.95 -1.54
N LYS A 2 40.85 -17.21 -2.57
CA LYS A 2 40.14 -15.93 -2.36
C LYS A 2 38.66 -16.25 -2.17
N ILE A 3 38.07 -15.76 -1.09
CA ILE A 3 36.63 -15.85 -0.86
C ILE A 3 35.96 -14.77 -1.72
N GLN A 4 35.03 -15.17 -2.57
CA GLN A 4 34.16 -14.23 -3.29
C GLN A 4 32.91 -13.99 -2.46
N MET A 5 32.53 -12.73 -2.28
CA MET A 5 31.36 -12.31 -1.51
C MET A 5 30.46 -11.45 -2.40
N PHE A 6 29.17 -11.77 -2.40
CA PHE A 6 28.13 -10.97 -3.06
C PHE A 6 27.29 -10.31 -1.98
N VAL A 7 27.12 -8.99 -2.08
CA VAL A 7 26.34 -8.20 -1.12
C VAL A 7 25.20 -7.53 -1.86
N SER A 8 23.97 -7.76 -1.39
CA SER A 8 22.77 -7.05 -1.86
C SER A 8 22.35 -6.01 -0.85
N SER A 9 21.99 -4.82 -1.30
CA SER A 9 21.49 -3.76 -0.43
C SER A 9 20.32 -3.01 -1.05
N GLN A 10 19.54 -2.35 -0.21
CA GLN A 10 18.65 -1.28 -0.66
C GLN A 10 19.50 -0.09 -1.12
N LEU A 11 19.00 0.68 -2.09
CA LEU A 11 19.74 1.80 -2.69
C LEU A 11 20.20 2.83 -1.64
N GLN A 12 19.39 3.02 -0.60
CA GLN A 12 19.60 4.00 0.48
C GLN A 12 20.77 3.62 1.40
N LEU A 13 21.06 2.33 1.51
CA LEU A 13 22.18 1.83 2.31
C LEU A 13 23.49 1.83 1.52
N GLN A 14 23.45 2.22 0.24
CA GLN A 14 24.63 2.20 -0.62
C GLN A 14 25.71 3.14 -0.09
N GLU A 15 25.36 4.31 0.43
CA GLU A 15 26.31 5.27 1.02
C GLU A 15 27.09 4.67 2.21
N ILE A 16 26.42 3.89 3.06
CA ILE A 16 27.06 3.21 4.20
C ILE A 16 28.06 2.15 3.70
N LEU A 17 27.70 1.49 2.60
CA LEU A 17 28.48 0.41 2.00
C LEU A 17 29.63 0.91 1.12
N GLN A 18 29.69 2.20 0.74
CA GLN A 18 30.77 2.76 -0.08
C GLN A 18 32.17 2.52 0.53
N ASN A 19 32.25 2.42 1.86
CA ASN A 19 33.50 2.18 2.58
C ASN A 19 34.07 0.76 2.41
N LEU A 20 33.27 -0.20 1.91
CA LEU A 20 33.66 -1.60 1.81
C LEU A 20 34.42 -1.95 0.51
N GLN A 21 34.71 -0.96 -0.35
CA GLN A 21 35.45 -1.10 -1.61
C GLN A 21 35.05 -2.34 -2.44
N PHE A 22 33.94 -2.24 -3.17
CA PHE A 22 33.49 -3.31 -4.05
C PHE A 22 34.17 -3.25 -5.43
N ASP A 23 34.66 -4.39 -5.91
CA ASP A 23 35.22 -4.54 -7.26
C ASP A 23 34.15 -4.36 -8.37
N LEU A 24 32.90 -4.75 -8.09
CA LEU A 24 31.78 -4.68 -9.02
C LEU A 24 30.55 -4.11 -8.32
N ASN A 25 29.87 -3.18 -9.00
CA ASN A 25 28.61 -2.60 -8.54
C ASN A 25 27.55 -2.77 -9.63
N TYR A 26 26.45 -3.42 -9.28
CA TYR A 26 25.31 -3.61 -10.17
C TYR A 26 24.06 -3.03 -9.52
N LYS A 27 23.28 -2.31 -10.31
CA LYS A 27 21.93 -1.91 -9.95
C LYS A 27 20.96 -2.90 -10.59
N ILE A 28 20.04 -3.44 -9.80
CA ILE A 28 18.96 -4.26 -10.35
C ILE A 28 18.01 -3.32 -11.10
N GLU A 29 17.93 -3.53 -12.41
CA GLU A 29 17.02 -2.76 -13.27
C GLU A 29 15.58 -3.24 -13.08
N PRO A 30 14.59 -2.34 -13.18
CA PRO A 30 13.18 -2.71 -13.21
C PRO A 30 12.86 -3.64 -14.39
N PHE A 31 11.78 -4.41 -14.28
CA PHE A 31 11.30 -5.25 -15.38
C PHE A 31 10.91 -4.39 -16.59
N SER A 32 11.48 -4.72 -17.74
CA SER A 32 11.02 -4.20 -19.03
C SER A 32 9.60 -4.67 -19.34
N GLU A 33 8.86 -3.93 -20.17
CA GLU A 33 7.50 -4.29 -20.58
C GLU A 33 7.40 -5.74 -21.11
N ARG A 34 8.43 -6.18 -21.85
CA ARG A 34 8.53 -7.57 -22.32
C ARG A 34 8.59 -8.56 -21.16
N MET A 35 9.47 -8.33 -20.19
CA MET A 35 9.61 -9.17 -19.00
C MET A 35 8.33 -9.18 -18.17
N GLN A 36 7.66 -8.03 -18.04
CA GLN A 36 6.39 -7.94 -17.31
C GLN A 36 5.31 -8.81 -17.96
N ARG A 37 5.17 -8.73 -19.29
CA ARG A 37 4.22 -9.54 -20.06
C ARG A 37 4.54 -11.03 -20.00
N GLU A 38 5.80 -11.41 -20.12
CA GLU A 38 6.25 -12.80 -20.03
C GLU A 38 5.99 -13.35 -18.62
N PHE A 39 6.32 -12.59 -17.58
CA PHE A 39 6.08 -12.97 -16.18
C PHE A 39 4.61 -13.27 -15.92
N LEU A 40 3.68 -12.34 -16.21
CA LEU A 40 2.26 -12.55 -15.95
C LEU A 40 1.68 -13.71 -16.76
N ARG A 41 2.13 -13.89 -18.01
CA ARG A 41 1.70 -14.99 -18.86
C ARG A 41 2.09 -16.33 -18.26
N GLU A 42 3.34 -16.50 -17.86
CA GLU A 42 3.80 -17.77 -17.26
C GLU A 42 3.15 -17.99 -15.89
N TYR A 43 3.01 -16.93 -15.07
CA TYR A 43 2.35 -17.00 -13.77
C TYR A 43 0.92 -17.56 -13.87
N TRP A 44 0.09 -16.98 -14.74
CA TRP A 44 -1.30 -17.40 -14.87
C TRP A 44 -1.46 -18.74 -15.59
N LYS A 45 -0.56 -19.09 -16.52
CA LYS A 45 -0.52 -20.45 -17.08
C LYS A 45 -0.26 -21.48 -15.98
N ASP A 46 0.74 -21.24 -15.14
CA ASP A 46 1.09 -22.14 -14.04
C ASP A 46 -0.06 -22.25 -13.03
N TYR A 47 -0.70 -21.12 -12.70
CA TYR A 47 -1.86 -21.09 -11.84
C TYR A 47 -3.02 -21.93 -12.41
N LEU A 48 -3.33 -21.75 -13.68
CA LEU A 48 -4.36 -22.51 -14.40
C LEU A 48 -4.02 -24.01 -14.44
N CYS A 49 -2.77 -24.38 -14.71
CA CYS A 49 -2.30 -25.76 -14.67
C CYS A 49 -2.50 -26.39 -13.28
N LYS A 50 -2.17 -25.67 -12.20
CA LYS A 50 -2.40 -26.14 -10.82
C LYS A 50 -3.88 -26.42 -10.55
N LYS A 51 -4.78 -25.52 -10.95
CA LYS A 51 -6.24 -25.70 -10.81
C LYS A 51 -6.74 -26.97 -11.53
N VAL A 52 -6.21 -27.24 -12.72
CA VAL A 52 -6.52 -28.47 -13.47
C VAL A 52 -5.98 -29.71 -12.75
N SER A 53 -4.72 -29.69 -12.32
CA SER A 53 -4.09 -30.80 -11.60
C SER A 53 -4.79 -31.12 -10.28
N ASN A 54 -5.37 -30.12 -9.62
CA ASN A 54 -6.14 -30.27 -8.39
C ASN A 54 -7.60 -30.72 -8.62
N ASN A 55 -8.01 -30.98 -9.88
CA ASN A 55 -9.39 -31.28 -10.26
C ASN A 55 -10.41 -30.17 -9.91
N GLU A 56 -9.97 -28.93 -9.72
CA GLU A 56 -10.85 -27.78 -9.49
C GLU A 56 -11.55 -27.36 -10.80
N ILE A 57 -10.92 -27.60 -11.95
CA ILE A 57 -11.44 -27.27 -13.28
C ILE A 57 -11.08 -28.40 -14.25
N ARG A 58 -11.99 -28.77 -15.15
CA ARG A 58 -11.72 -29.79 -16.17
C ARG A 58 -10.89 -29.19 -17.28
N GLU A 59 -9.84 -29.90 -17.70
CA GLU A 59 -8.95 -29.45 -18.79
C GLU A 59 -9.70 -29.17 -20.10
N ALA A 60 -10.75 -29.96 -20.40
CA ALA A 60 -11.57 -29.79 -21.59
C ALA A 60 -12.26 -28.41 -21.67
N ASP A 61 -12.53 -27.80 -20.51
CA ASP A 61 -13.26 -26.54 -20.39
C ASP A 61 -12.36 -25.32 -20.58
N ILE A 62 -11.03 -25.51 -20.70
CA ILE A 62 -10.05 -24.43 -20.72
C ILE A 62 -9.56 -24.16 -22.15
N ASP A 63 -9.46 -22.88 -22.50
CA ASP A 63 -8.69 -22.40 -23.64
C ASP A 63 -7.37 -21.78 -23.17
N ARG A 64 -6.27 -22.52 -23.31
CA ARG A 64 -4.93 -22.06 -22.89
C ARG A 64 -4.41 -20.88 -23.70
N LEU A 65 -4.91 -20.67 -24.93
CA LEU A 65 -4.50 -19.53 -25.75
C LEU A 65 -5.10 -18.21 -25.23
N HIS A 66 -6.17 -18.29 -24.44
CA HIS A 66 -6.82 -17.12 -23.86
C HIS A 66 -6.00 -16.45 -22.76
N VAL A 67 -5.04 -17.13 -22.12
CA VAL A 67 -4.12 -16.47 -21.17
C VAL A 67 -3.36 -15.33 -21.88
N ASN A 68 -2.91 -15.56 -23.12
CA ASN A 68 -2.21 -14.53 -23.91
C ASN A 68 -3.11 -13.32 -24.20
N LEU A 69 -4.39 -13.56 -24.47
CA LEU A 69 -5.38 -12.51 -24.71
C LEU A 69 -5.69 -11.75 -23.43
N TYR A 70 -5.84 -12.46 -22.31
CA TYR A 70 -6.05 -11.89 -20.99
C TYR A 70 -4.89 -10.97 -20.61
N THR A 71 -3.64 -11.44 -20.71
CA THR A 71 -2.45 -10.61 -20.43
C THR A 71 -2.42 -9.35 -21.29
N LYS A 72 -2.70 -9.46 -22.61
CA LYS A 72 -2.75 -8.27 -23.47
C LYS A 72 -3.82 -7.27 -23.02
N LYS A 73 -5.00 -7.75 -22.59
CA LYS A 73 -6.09 -6.90 -22.12
C LYS A 73 -5.79 -6.29 -20.75
N PHE A 74 -5.19 -7.05 -19.84
CA PHE A 74 -4.75 -6.58 -18.52
C PHE A 74 -3.85 -5.34 -18.63
N PHE A 75 -2.79 -5.39 -19.44
CA PHE A 75 -1.91 -4.22 -19.62
C PHE A 75 -2.63 -2.99 -20.22
N LYS A 76 -3.59 -3.21 -21.14
CA LYS A 76 -4.42 -2.10 -21.66
C LYS A 76 -5.28 -1.47 -20.55
N MET A 77 -5.68 -2.23 -19.55
CA MET A 77 -6.43 -1.70 -18.40
C MET A 77 -5.51 -0.96 -17.44
N CYS A 78 -4.33 -1.49 -17.14
CA CYS A 78 -3.36 -0.77 -16.31
C CYS A 78 -3.08 0.62 -16.86
N GLN A 79 -2.91 0.73 -18.19
CA GLN A 79 -2.75 2.01 -18.89
C GLN A 79 -3.96 2.95 -18.71
N LYS A 80 -5.18 2.42 -18.76
CA LYS A 80 -6.42 3.22 -18.56
C LYS A 80 -6.59 3.68 -17.12
N SER A 81 -6.26 2.83 -16.16
CA SER A 81 -6.41 3.12 -14.73
C SER A 81 -5.30 3.99 -14.15
N MET A 82 -4.35 4.47 -14.98
CA MET A 82 -3.16 5.22 -14.52
C MET A 82 -2.28 4.42 -13.54
N LEU A 83 -2.32 3.08 -13.60
CA LEU A 83 -1.32 2.25 -12.95
C LEU A 83 0.01 2.51 -13.66
N THR A 84 0.88 3.26 -12.99
CA THR A 84 2.14 3.73 -13.56
C THR A 84 3.07 2.56 -13.89
N ASP A 85 3.91 2.75 -14.89
CA ASP A 85 4.99 1.80 -15.23
C ASP A 85 5.87 1.49 -14.00
N THR A 86 5.92 2.40 -13.03
CA THR A 86 6.62 2.23 -11.74
C THR A 86 6.12 1.02 -10.96
N ILE A 87 4.81 0.74 -10.94
CA ILE A 87 4.25 -0.40 -10.20
C ILE A 87 4.45 -1.70 -10.98
N LEU A 88 4.20 -1.67 -12.28
CA LEU A 88 4.31 -2.86 -13.13
C LEU A 88 5.75 -3.33 -13.33
N SER A 89 6.72 -2.42 -13.27
CA SER A 89 8.14 -2.72 -13.45
C SER A 89 8.80 -3.29 -12.19
N VAL A 90 8.16 -3.24 -11.03
CA VAL A 90 8.65 -3.89 -9.81
C VAL A 90 8.16 -5.34 -9.78
N PRO A 91 9.06 -6.35 -9.75
CA PRO A 91 8.68 -7.76 -9.79
C PRO A 91 7.73 -8.18 -8.66
N LEU A 92 7.95 -7.65 -7.45
CA LEU A 92 7.10 -7.95 -6.29
C LEU A 92 5.67 -7.43 -6.49
N MET A 93 5.52 -6.20 -6.98
CA MET A 93 4.20 -5.60 -7.24
C MET A 93 3.48 -6.31 -8.38
N LEU A 94 4.22 -6.67 -9.43
CA LEU A 94 3.70 -7.44 -10.54
C LEU A 94 3.23 -8.83 -10.09
N ASN A 95 3.94 -9.49 -9.17
CA ASN A 95 3.50 -10.76 -8.58
C ASN A 95 2.20 -10.62 -7.79
N ILE A 96 2.08 -9.56 -6.98
CA ILE A 96 0.85 -9.32 -6.21
C ILE A 96 -0.34 -9.06 -7.14
N LEU A 97 -0.15 -8.27 -8.20
CA LEU A 97 -1.16 -8.11 -9.25
C LEU A 97 -1.50 -9.45 -9.90
N ALA A 98 -0.51 -10.27 -10.20
CA ALA A 98 -0.73 -11.60 -10.77
C ALA A 98 -1.65 -12.45 -9.88
N ASP A 99 -1.38 -12.46 -8.56
CA ASP A 99 -2.19 -13.15 -7.56
C ASP A 99 -3.63 -12.63 -7.48
N ILE A 100 -3.78 -11.30 -7.42
CA ILE A 100 -5.08 -10.63 -7.30
C ILE A 100 -6.01 -11.01 -8.46
N TYR A 101 -5.46 -11.09 -9.66
CA TYR A 101 -6.20 -11.28 -10.90
C TYR A 101 -6.14 -12.73 -11.42
N ALA A 102 -5.53 -13.67 -10.68
CA ALA A 102 -5.37 -15.06 -11.11
C ALA A 102 -6.71 -15.77 -11.33
N GLU A 103 -7.64 -15.68 -10.38
CA GLU A 103 -8.97 -16.30 -10.49
C GLU A 103 -9.83 -15.68 -11.60
N GLU A 104 -9.63 -14.39 -11.88
CA GLU A 104 -10.28 -13.73 -13.01
C GLU A 104 -9.72 -14.22 -14.34
N CYS A 105 -8.40 -14.38 -14.46
CA CYS A 105 -7.77 -14.98 -15.62
C CYS A 105 -8.33 -16.39 -15.87
N VAL A 106 -8.49 -17.18 -14.81
CA VAL A 106 -9.10 -18.52 -14.89
C VAL A 106 -10.50 -18.45 -15.47
N LYS A 107 -11.38 -17.60 -14.93
CA LYS A 107 -12.75 -17.40 -15.45
C LYS A 107 -12.75 -16.97 -16.92
N PHE A 108 -11.83 -16.10 -17.31
CA PHE A 108 -11.66 -15.65 -18.70
C PHE A 108 -11.24 -16.78 -19.64
N CYS A 109 -10.49 -17.76 -19.14
CA CYS A 109 -10.00 -18.89 -19.94
C CYS A 109 -11.00 -20.05 -20.06
N ILE A 110 -12.14 -20.02 -19.34
CA ILE A 110 -13.17 -21.07 -19.43
C ILE A 110 -14.04 -20.86 -20.69
N LYS A 111 -14.12 -21.89 -21.55
CA LYS A 111 -14.80 -21.86 -22.87
C LYS A 111 -16.29 -21.55 -22.81
N SER A 112 -16.97 -21.88 -21.71
CA SER A 112 -18.39 -21.59 -21.49
C SER A 112 -18.67 -20.14 -21.05
N GLY A 113 -17.63 -19.37 -20.70
CA GLY A 113 -17.71 -17.97 -20.25
C GLY A 113 -17.77 -16.93 -21.38
N ARG A 114 -18.41 -17.25 -22.53
CA ARG A 114 -18.52 -16.33 -23.69
C ARG A 114 -19.27 -15.02 -23.38
N GLU A 115 -19.85 -14.89 -22.19
CA GLU A 115 -20.59 -13.72 -21.70
C GLU A 115 -19.93 -12.96 -20.55
N VAL A 116 -18.59 -13.02 -20.34
CA VAL A 116 -17.97 -12.02 -19.43
C VAL A 116 -17.97 -10.66 -20.15
N LYS A 117 -19.11 -9.97 -20.04
CA LYS A 117 -19.47 -8.74 -20.76
C LYS A 117 -18.95 -7.47 -20.10
N GLU A 118 -18.33 -7.53 -18.94
CA GLU A 118 -17.71 -6.37 -18.32
C GLU A 118 -16.29 -6.75 -17.87
N PHE A 119 -15.32 -6.12 -18.52
CA PHE A 119 -13.93 -6.19 -18.10
C PHE A 119 -13.78 -5.41 -16.79
N LEU A 120 -13.08 -5.99 -15.81
CA LEU A 120 -12.92 -5.39 -14.48
C LEU A 120 -12.12 -4.09 -14.59
N GLU A 121 -12.69 -2.97 -14.15
CA GLU A 121 -11.90 -1.78 -13.86
C GLU A 121 -10.88 -2.14 -12.77
N ILE A 122 -9.63 -1.71 -12.95
CA ILE A 122 -8.63 -1.94 -11.90
C ILE A 122 -8.91 -0.96 -10.76
N ASP A 123 -9.44 -1.51 -9.68
CA ASP A 123 -9.53 -0.82 -8.39
C ASP A 123 -8.14 -0.78 -7.73
N ILE A 124 -7.42 0.31 -8.01
CA ILE A 124 -6.07 0.57 -7.49
C ILE A 124 -6.05 0.60 -5.96
N LEU A 125 -7.10 1.09 -5.30
CA LEU A 125 -7.17 1.13 -3.85
C LEU A 125 -7.24 -0.28 -3.27
N ASN A 126 -8.06 -1.15 -3.87
CA ASN A 126 -8.11 -2.57 -3.49
C ASN A 126 -6.78 -3.30 -3.75
N VAL A 127 -6.04 -2.92 -4.81
CA VAL A 127 -4.70 -3.44 -5.05
C VAL A 127 -3.75 -3.08 -3.89
N TYR A 128 -3.68 -1.81 -3.50
CA TYR A 128 -2.84 -1.37 -2.38
C TYR A 128 -3.25 -2.00 -1.05
N GLU A 129 -4.55 -2.11 -0.79
CA GLU A 129 -5.10 -2.77 0.38
C GLU A 129 -4.67 -4.25 0.47
N LYS A 130 -4.66 -4.96 -0.66
CA LYS A 130 -4.22 -6.36 -0.72
C LYS A 130 -2.70 -6.48 -0.54
N ILE A 131 -1.92 -5.58 -1.15
CA ILE A 131 -0.46 -5.52 -0.93
C ILE A 131 -0.17 -5.30 0.57
N PHE A 132 -0.88 -4.36 1.20
CA PHE A 132 -0.74 -4.07 2.62
C PHE A 132 -1.00 -5.31 3.49
N LYS A 133 -2.16 -5.94 3.30
CA LYS A 133 -2.56 -7.14 4.04
C LYS A 133 -1.60 -8.30 3.81
N ASP A 134 -1.18 -8.54 2.57
CA ASP A 134 -0.29 -9.66 2.23
C ASP A 134 1.10 -9.52 2.87
N ASN A 135 1.70 -8.33 2.84
CA ASN A 135 2.98 -8.10 3.53
C ASN A 135 2.85 -8.24 5.05
N CYS A 136 1.78 -7.73 5.66
CA CYS A 136 1.53 -7.94 7.09
C CYS A 136 1.38 -9.42 7.43
N LYS A 137 0.65 -10.19 6.62
CA LYS A 137 0.48 -11.64 6.79
C LYS A 137 1.79 -12.40 6.62
N LYS A 138 2.58 -12.08 5.60
CA LYS A 138 3.91 -12.69 5.36
C LYS A 138 4.85 -12.46 6.54
N TYR A 139 4.81 -11.27 7.14
CA TYR A 139 5.56 -10.99 8.36
C TYR A 139 5.04 -11.82 9.55
N SER A 140 3.72 -11.87 9.77
CA SER A 140 3.11 -12.68 10.84
C SER A 140 3.42 -14.18 10.71
N LYS A 141 3.41 -14.73 9.49
CA LYS A 141 3.75 -16.14 9.22
C LYS A 141 5.21 -16.50 9.54
N LYS A 142 6.13 -15.53 9.53
CA LYS A 142 7.51 -15.76 10.01
C LYS A 142 7.56 -16.00 11.53
N ILE A 143 6.51 -15.59 12.26
CA ILE A 143 6.45 -15.60 13.73
C ILE A 143 5.50 -16.70 14.25
N PHE A 144 4.43 -17.04 13.53
CA PHE A 144 3.42 -18.03 13.96
C PHE A 144 3.38 -19.28 13.08
N ILE A 145 3.43 -20.46 13.71
CA ILE A 145 3.55 -21.78 13.06
C ILE A 145 2.19 -22.33 12.57
N ASN A 146 1.06 -21.84 13.08
CA ASN A 146 -0.27 -22.35 12.71
C ASN A 146 -1.25 -21.19 12.44
N VAL A 147 -1.80 -21.13 11.22
CA VAL A 147 -2.47 -19.92 10.67
C VAL A 147 -4.01 -20.06 10.61
N ASP A 148 -4.54 -21.24 10.95
CA ASP A 148 -5.97 -21.57 10.77
C ASP A 148 -6.80 -21.52 12.07
N ASP A 149 -6.20 -21.11 13.19
CA ASP A 149 -6.93 -20.92 14.47
C ASP A 149 -7.72 -19.59 14.43
N PRO A 150 -9.05 -19.59 14.66
CA PRO A 150 -9.88 -18.38 14.67
C PRO A 150 -9.37 -17.28 15.61
N VAL A 151 -8.74 -17.64 16.73
CA VAL A 151 -8.15 -16.69 17.69
C VAL A 151 -6.91 -16.02 17.08
N ILE A 152 -6.11 -16.76 16.33
CA ILE A 152 -4.93 -16.25 15.61
C ILE A 152 -5.37 -15.33 14.47
N VAL A 153 -6.45 -15.67 13.75
CA VAL A 153 -7.01 -14.83 12.69
C VAL A 153 -7.48 -13.48 13.23
N GLN A 154 -8.25 -13.46 14.33
CA GLN A 154 -8.68 -12.19 14.94
C GLN A 154 -7.51 -11.37 15.50
N ALA A 155 -6.52 -12.03 16.09
CA ALA A 155 -5.31 -11.35 16.56
C ALA A 155 -4.52 -10.74 15.40
N GLU A 156 -4.48 -11.41 14.25
CA GLU A 156 -3.84 -10.91 13.03
C GLU A 156 -4.59 -9.71 12.45
N GLU A 157 -5.92 -9.73 12.38
CA GLU A 157 -6.72 -8.58 11.93
C GLU A 157 -6.48 -7.34 12.80
N ARG A 158 -6.44 -7.51 14.13
CA ARG A 158 -6.11 -6.41 15.06
C ARG A 158 -4.70 -5.87 14.83
N LYS A 159 -3.72 -6.75 14.56
CA LYS A 159 -2.35 -6.33 14.23
C LYS A 159 -2.30 -5.57 12.91
N ILE A 160 -2.99 -6.05 11.87
CA ILE A 160 -3.08 -5.37 10.59
C ILE A 160 -3.66 -3.96 10.78
N GLU A 161 -4.74 -3.81 11.54
CA GLU A 161 -5.33 -2.49 11.78
C GLU A 161 -4.41 -1.56 12.58
N LYS A 162 -3.70 -2.09 13.58
CA LYS A 162 -2.67 -1.33 14.32
C LYS A 162 -1.59 -0.80 13.37
N TRP A 163 -1.06 -1.64 12.50
CA TRP A 163 -0.03 -1.25 11.53
C TRP A 163 -0.55 -0.26 10.49
N ARG A 164 -1.81 -0.40 10.07
CA ARG A 164 -2.47 0.58 9.21
C ARG A 164 -2.46 1.94 9.88
N GLN A 165 -2.86 2.02 11.15
CA GLN A 165 -2.87 3.29 11.90
C GLN A 165 -1.49 3.93 11.98
N ILE A 166 -0.44 3.14 12.19
CA ILE A 166 0.95 3.63 12.20
C ILE A 166 1.34 4.21 10.83
N TYR A 167 1.16 3.45 9.74
CA TYR A 167 1.53 3.94 8.40
C TYR A 167 0.68 5.13 7.93
N MET A 168 -0.61 5.14 8.24
CA MET A 168 -1.50 6.28 8.00
C MET A 168 -1.00 7.54 8.72
N ALA A 169 -0.58 7.41 9.99
CA ALA A 169 -0.08 8.55 10.75
C ALA A 169 1.25 9.08 10.20
N ILE A 170 2.16 8.18 9.79
CA ILE A 170 3.42 8.54 9.13
C ILE A 170 3.16 9.31 7.83
N ALA A 171 2.29 8.78 6.96
CA ALA A 171 1.94 9.41 5.69
C ALA A 171 1.25 10.77 5.87
N ALA A 172 0.31 10.86 6.82
CA ALA A 172 -0.38 12.12 7.14
C ALA A 172 0.58 13.19 7.70
N LYS A 173 1.54 12.82 8.56
CA LYS A 173 2.57 13.75 9.08
C LYS A 173 3.34 14.40 7.94
N LYS A 174 3.82 13.59 6.99
CA LYS A 174 4.67 14.06 5.89
C LYS A 174 3.90 14.92 4.89
N LEU A 175 2.71 14.49 4.46
CA LEU A 175 1.93 15.22 3.47
C LEU A 175 1.25 16.49 4.01
N LEU A 176 0.90 16.52 5.30
CA LEU A 176 0.09 17.60 5.88
C LEU A 176 0.83 18.46 6.89
N LYS A 177 2.10 18.16 7.17
CA LYS A 177 2.89 18.78 8.24
C LYS A 177 2.15 18.81 9.58
N LEU A 178 1.24 17.85 9.78
CA LEU A 178 0.47 17.72 11.00
C LEU A 178 1.38 17.28 12.13
N LEU A 179 1.12 17.78 13.35
CA LEU A 179 1.82 17.40 14.57
C LEU A 179 1.47 15.95 14.94
N TYR A 180 2.10 14.99 14.28
CA TYR A 180 2.22 13.65 14.83
C TYR A 180 3.48 13.63 15.70
N SER A 181 3.31 13.52 17.02
CA SER A 181 4.45 13.22 17.89
C SER A 181 4.73 11.72 17.81
N GLU A 182 5.97 11.39 17.47
CA GLU A 182 6.50 10.01 17.46
C GLU A 182 6.53 9.38 18.86
N GLU A 183 6.22 10.17 19.90
CA GLU A 183 6.22 9.79 21.32
C GLU A 183 5.25 8.65 21.68
N ASN A 184 4.46 8.15 20.73
CA ASN A 184 3.52 7.05 20.91
C ASN A 184 3.98 5.70 20.34
N LEU A 185 5.14 5.63 19.67
CA LEU A 185 5.71 4.36 19.20
C LEU A 185 6.62 3.76 20.28
N THR A 186 6.40 2.50 20.62
CA THR A 186 7.32 1.72 21.46
C THR A 186 8.61 1.38 20.69
N ASP A 187 9.72 1.17 21.40
CA ASP A 187 11.01 0.82 20.79
C ASP A 187 10.93 -0.42 19.87
N THR A 188 10.08 -1.39 20.22
CA THR A 188 9.82 -2.57 19.38
C THR A 188 9.09 -2.23 18.08
N GLU A 189 8.14 -1.29 18.12
CA GLU A 189 7.45 -0.82 16.92
C GLU A 189 8.39 -0.03 16.00
N GLY A 190 9.32 0.73 16.56
CA GLY A 190 10.34 1.45 15.79
C GLY A 190 11.16 0.55 14.87
N THR A 191 11.50 -0.66 15.33
CA THR A 191 12.23 -1.65 14.53
C THR A 191 11.31 -2.34 13.51
N GLU A 192 10.12 -2.77 13.94
CA GLU A 192 9.16 -3.48 13.09
C GLU A 192 8.64 -2.63 11.90
N ILE A 193 8.68 -1.30 12.00
CA ILE A 193 8.30 -0.38 10.90
C ILE A 193 9.06 -0.71 9.61
N TYR A 194 10.36 -0.98 9.71
CA TYR A 194 11.24 -1.27 8.57
C TYR A 194 11.08 -2.71 8.07
N GLU A 195 10.92 -3.67 8.99
CA GLU A 195 10.93 -5.10 8.67
C GLU A 195 9.71 -5.54 7.83
N ARG A 196 8.65 -4.75 7.83
CA ARG A 196 7.42 -4.98 7.05
C ARG A 196 7.51 -4.50 5.60
N GLY A 197 8.59 -3.81 5.22
CA GLY A 197 8.91 -3.49 3.83
C GLY A 197 8.13 -2.35 3.19
N PHE A 198 7.44 -1.53 3.99
CA PHE A 198 6.77 -0.31 3.51
C PHE A 198 7.63 0.94 3.69
N ILE A 199 8.46 0.97 4.71
CA ILE A 199 9.39 2.05 5.00
C ILE A 199 10.80 1.57 4.69
N THR A 200 11.58 2.44 4.06
CA THR A 200 12.92 2.14 3.55
C THR A 200 14.02 2.90 4.28
N GLY A 201 13.68 3.99 4.95
CA GLY A 201 14.61 4.79 5.72
C GLY A 201 13.92 5.91 6.49
N GLN A 202 14.69 6.65 7.27
CA GLN A 202 14.27 7.86 7.95
C GLN A 202 15.33 8.93 7.73
N THR A 203 14.93 10.10 7.25
CA THR A 203 15.81 11.25 7.02
C THR A 203 15.31 12.42 7.86
N VAL A 204 16.10 12.91 8.81
CA VAL A 204 15.76 14.08 9.66
C VAL A 204 14.37 13.94 10.33
N GLY A 205 14.05 12.76 10.87
CA GLY A 205 12.76 12.53 11.55
C GLY A 205 11.56 12.30 10.62
N GLU A 206 11.80 12.09 9.32
CA GLU A 206 10.76 11.76 8.33
C GLU A 206 11.01 10.37 7.73
N TYR A 207 10.01 9.48 7.85
CA TYR A 207 10.07 8.16 7.25
C TYR A 207 9.85 8.23 5.74
N SER A 208 10.59 7.40 4.99
CA SER A 208 10.49 7.27 3.54
C SER A 208 9.79 5.98 3.16
N PHE A 209 8.66 6.09 2.47
CA PHE A 209 7.98 4.92 1.93
C PHE A 209 8.77 4.32 0.76
N ILE A 210 8.60 3.02 0.56
CA ILE A 210 9.18 2.29 -0.57
C ILE A 210 8.66 2.79 -1.93
N TYR A 211 7.41 3.26 -1.97
CA TYR A 211 6.78 3.91 -3.12
C TYR A 211 5.98 5.12 -2.67
N ASP A 212 6.10 6.24 -3.38
CA ASP A 212 5.32 7.46 -3.10
C ASP A 212 3.81 7.18 -3.18
N THR A 213 3.39 6.31 -4.10
CA THR A 213 1.97 5.93 -4.25
C THR A 213 1.44 5.10 -3.09
N MET A 214 2.30 4.40 -2.33
CA MET A 214 1.92 3.75 -1.08
C MET A 214 1.71 4.78 0.04
N GLU A 215 2.56 5.81 0.08
CA GLU A 215 2.36 6.94 1.00
C GLU A 215 1.03 7.64 0.72
N GLU A 216 0.73 7.94 -0.54
CA GLU A 216 -0.54 8.52 -0.99
C GLU A 216 -1.74 7.65 -0.59
N PHE A 217 -1.64 6.33 -0.77
CA PHE A 217 -2.68 5.39 -0.35
C PHE A 217 -2.97 5.48 1.14
N PHE A 218 -1.94 5.44 2.00
CA PHE A 218 -2.13 5.53 3.45
C PHE A 218 -2.65 6.91 3.89
N ALA A 219 -2.22 7.98 3.24
CA ALA A 219 -2.76 9.31 3.52
C ALA A 219 -4.24 9.43 3.10
N ALA A 220 -4.62 8.87 1.95
CA ALA A 220 -6.01 8.83 1.50
C ALA A 220 -6.90 8.00 2.44
N ASP A 221 -6.41 6.86 2.94
CA ASP A 221 -7.11 6.03 3.92
C ASP A 221 -7.30 6.80 5.24
N TRP A 222 -6.26 7.51 5.70
CA TRP A 222 -6.36 8.37 6.87
C TRP A 222 -7.44 9.45 6.70
N PHE A 223 -7.41 10.18 5.58
CA PHE A 223 -8.40 11.21 5.29
C PHE A 223 -9.82 10.67 5.26
N THR A 224 -10.02 9.56 4.55
CA THR A 224 -11.34 8.92 4.41
C THR A 224 -11.91 8.60 5.78
N ARG A 225 -11.11 8.02 6.68
CA ARG A 225 -11.56 7.64 8.04
C ARG A 225 -11.74 8.83 8.97
N LYS A 226 -11.02 9.94 8.76
CA LYS A 226 -11.16 11.15 9.58
C LYS A 226 -12.30 12.05 9.12
N ILE A 227 -12.57 12.10 7.82
CA ILE A 227 -13.70 12.82 7.22
C ILE A 227 -14.99 12.03 7.45
N PHE A 228 -14.95 10.71 7.30
CA PHE A 228 -16.08 9.79 7.47
C PHE A 228 -15.81 8.76 8.58
N PRO A 229 -15.90 9.15 9.87
CA PRO A 229 -15.68 8.21 10.96
C PRO A 229 -16.73 7.09 11.00
N ASN A 230 -16.36 5.95 11.60
CA ASN A 230 -17.19 4.74 11.67
C ASN A 230 -18.54 4.92 12.39
N ASN A 231 -18.77 6.04 13.08
CA ASN A 231 -20.06 6.38 13.69
C ASN A 231 -21.07 6.99 12.70
N GLY A 232 -20.71 7.09 11.41
CA GLY A 232 -21.57 7.63 10.35
C GLY A 232 -21.67 9.16 10.33
N SER A 233 -20.89 9.87 11.16
CA SER A 233 -20.81 11.34 11.11
C SER A 233 -19.87 11.81 9.98
N ILE A 234 -19.90 13.11 9.70
CA ILE A 234 -18.95 13.76 8.78
C ILE A 234 -18.19 14.83 9.55
N ASN A 235 -16.86 14.81 9.47
CA ASN A 235 -16.02 15.86 10.03
C ASN A 235 -15.94 17.05 9.06
N ILE A 236 -16.97 17.89 9.09
CA ILE A 236 -17.13 19.05 8.20
C ILE A 236 -15.97 20.04 8.38
N ASP A 237 -15.51 20.25 9.62
CA ASP A 237 -14.43 21.20 9.91
C ASP A 237 -13.11 20.81 9.22
N LEU A 238 -12.75 19.52 9.27
CA LEU A 238 -11.58 19.00 8.58
C LEU A 238 -11.75 19.09 7.05
N LEU A 239 -12.92 18.73 6.53
CA LEU A 239 -13.20 18.81 5.10
C LEU A 239 -13.08 20.26 4.60
N GLU A 240 -13.65 21.22 5.32
CA GLU A 240 -13.54 22.64 4.98
C GLU A 240 -12.10 23.15 5.05
N TYR A 241 -11.31 22.72 6.05
CA TYR A 241 -9.91 23.09 6.17
C TYR A 241 -9.11 22.67 4.93
N LEU A 242 -9.27 21.41 4.50
CA LEU A 242 -8.56 20.84 3.36
C LEU A 242 -8.98 21.48 2.03
N LEU A 243 -10.23 21.93 1.92
CA LEU A 243 -10.73 22.65 0.75
C LEU A 243 -10.24 24.11 0.70
N LYS A 244 -10.02 24.74 1.87
CA LYS A 244 -9.57 26.15 1.97
C LYS A 244 -8.10 26.34 1.60
N GLU A 245 -7.21 25.39 1.91
CA GLU A 245 -5.79 25.48 1.50
C GLU A 245 -5.60 25.40 -0.03
N ASN A 246 -6.57 24.88 -0.78
CA ASN A 246 -6.52 24.77 -2.25
C ASN A 246 -7.34 25.84 -3.00
N GLY A 247 -7.90 26.83 -2.29
CA GLY A 247 -8.61 27.95 -2.91
C GLY A 247 -7.63 28.94 -3.55
N PRO A 248 -7.93 29.52 -4.73
CA PRO A 248 -7.10 30.58 -5.28
C PRO A 248 -7.00 31.72 -4.26
N GLN A 249 -5.78 32.02 -3.80
CA GLN A 249 -5.51 33.18 -2.96
C GLN A 249 -5.93 34.43 -3.75
N LYS A 250 -7.15 34.90 -3.53
CA LYS A 250 -7.53 36.24 -3.95
C LYS A 250 -6.69 37.19 -3.11
N GLU A 251 -5.68 37.79 -3.72
CA GLU A 251 -5.03 39.00 -3.23
C GLU A 251 -6.08 40.12 -3.13
N ALA A 252 -6.82 40.15 -2.02
CA ALA A 252 -7.66 41.28 -1.68
C ALA A 252 -6.76 42.35 -1.06
N LYS A 253 -6.30 43.27 -1.92
CA LYS A 253 -5.71 44.55 -1.49
C LYS A 253 -6.63 45.23 -0.48
N SER A 254 -6.06 45.50 0.69
CA SER A 254 -6.57 46.33 1.78
C SER A 254 -7.29 47.59 1.31
N LYS A 255 -8.48 47.84 1.87
CA LYS A 255 -8.81 49.05 2.68
C LYS A 255 -10.27 49.01 3.13
N ASN A 256 -10.53 48.69 4.40
CA ASN A 256 -11.14 49.66 5.31
C ASN A 256 -11.26 49.12 6.74
N LYS A 257 -10.80 49.97 7.65
CA LYS A 257 -10.78 49.80 9.10
C LYS A 257 -12.20 50.02 9.62
N LYS A 258 -12.87 48.95 10.03
CA LYS A 258 -13.90 49.01 11.08
C LYS A 258 -13.64 47.89 12.08
N THR A 259 -13.24 48.32 13.26
CA THR A 259 -13.20 47.58 14.52
C THR A 259 -14.49 46.80 14.72
N MET A 260 -14.39 45.48 14.78
CA MET A 260 -15.36 44.64 15.48
C MET A 260 -14.62 43.48 16.14
N ASP A 261 -14.70 43.52 17.47
CA ASP A 261 -14.37 42.52 18.47
C ASP A 261 -13.18 41.58 18.28
N ARG A 262 -12.20 41.83 19.14
CA ARG A 262 -11.32 40.81 19.74
C ARG A 262 -12.19 39.70 20.34
N ARG A 263 -12.61 38.73 19.54
CA ARG A 263 -12.76 37.36 20.03
C ARG A 263 -11.37 36.73 19.91
N ASN A 264 -10.78 36.43 21.06
CA ASN A 264 -9.67 35.50 21.17
C ASN A 264 -9.96 34.29 20.27
N THR A 265 -9.33 34.23 19.10
CA THR A 265 -9.12 32.95 18.43
C THR A 265 -7.98 32.26 19.15
N ASN A 266 -8.27 31.78 20.37
CA ASN A 266 -7.63 30.58 20.88
C ASN A 266 -8.14 29.44 20.00
N TRP A 267 -7.66 29.37 18.77
CA TRP A 267 -7.79 28.18 17.94
C TRP A 267 -6.79 27.15 18.48
N THR A 268 -7.17 26.53 19.59
CA THR A 268 -6.63 25.21 19.92
C THR A 268 -7.21 24.23 18.92
N PHE A 269 -6.32 23.51 18.23
CA PHE A 269 -6.63 22.28 17.51
C PHE A 269 -7.63 21.45 18.33
N PRO A 270 -8.68 20.85 17.74
CA PRO A 270 -9.68 20.14 18.52
C PRO A 270 -9.00 19.10 19.43
N LYS A 271 -9.21 19.18 20.75
CA LYS A 271 -8.67 18.20 21.72
C LYS A 271 -9.10 16.74 21.44
N ALA A 272 -10.01 16.54 20.49
CA ALA A 272 -10.40 15.22 19.98
C ALA A 272 -9.26 14.44 19.27
N PHE A 273 -8.09 15.05 19.07
CA PHE A 273 -6.94 14.41 18.41
C PHE A 273 -5.96 13.71 19.37
N GLU A 274 -6.11 13.81 20.69
CA GLU A 274 -5.15 13.25 21.67
C GLU A 274 -5.40 11.79 22.10
N ALA A 275 -6.50 11.15 21.71
CA ALA A 275 -6.80 9.79 22.15
C ALA A 275 -6.67 8.77 21.01
N LEU A 276 -5.55 8.04 20.97
CA LEU A 276 -5.59 6.63 20.58
C LEU A 276 -6.40 5.87 21.64
N PRO A 277 -7.17 4.83 21.28
CA PRO A 277 -7.86 4.02 22.26
C PRO A 277 -6.81 3.30 23.12
N THR A 278 -6.55 3.81 24.33
CA THR A 278 -5.92 3.02 25.38
C THR A 278 -6.84 1.83 25.64
N GLY A 279 -6.30 0.63 25.44
CA GLY A 279 -7.02 -0.62 25.66
C GLY A 279 -7.73 -0.61 27.00
N SER A 280 -9.02 -0.93 26.98
CA SER A 280 -9.79 -1.21 28.18
C SER A 280 -9.10 -2.33 28.95
N SER A 281 -8.48 -2.00 30.09
CA SER A 281 -8.23 -2.99 31.13
C SER A 281 -9.59 -3.43 31.66
N LEU A 282 -10.10 -4.55 31.17
CA LEU A 282 -11.14 -5.26 31.90
C LEU A 282 -10.43 -5.94 33.08
N LYS A 283 -10.58 -5.29 34.24
CA LYS A 283 -10.64 -6.02 35.49
C LYS A 283 -11.94 -6.82 35.44
N ASP A 284 -11.82 -8.13 35.52
CA ASP A 284 -12.60 -9.00 36.41
C ASP A 284 -11.80 -10.30 36.61
#